data_AF-A0A1Y2HYL9-F1
#
_entry.id   AF-A0A1Y2HYL9-F1
#
_cell.length_a   1.000
_cell.length_b   1.000
_cell.length_c   1.000
_cell.angle_alpha   90.00
_cell.angle_beta   90.00
_cell.angle_gamma   90.00
#
_symmetry.space_group_name_H-M   'P 1'
#
loop_
_entity.id
_entity.type
_entity.pdbx_description
1 polymer ?
#
loop_
_entity_poly.entity_id
_entity_poly.type
_entity_poly.pdbx_seq_one_letter_code
_entity_poly.pdbx_strand_id
1 'polypeptide(L)'
;MNTTSVGSFFDICRTASVLPVCSAFVLRGDKQCTLQGVTLGTTKITDVVDVGMCVIALILTVYIAFRTHSKYAAVGRSEMGILNLLFFMIFAIQIVSVGGWMTSEPELLRDLLLWTSIGHTALIATAGWVVLLNGIVGFQFVPDGSPKSVYSIAFRHGPWHFGHFVPGPALASVPLMVLVLVIPAVAAVLYTVLQVVLVVTQLSARRPLSTRVLLVHAFLCQTWLMLAMSLCNGKAFNTLFTLVAFALMHKYWSEITEDEWEDFEDQF
;
A
#
# COMPACT_ATOMS: atom_id res chain seq x y z
N MET A 1 9.64 -10.73 -30.46
CA MET A 1 9.12 -9.42 -30.91
C MET A 1 9.31 -8.45 -29.75
N ASN A 2 10.26 -7.53 -29.87
CA ASN A 2 10.47 -6.46 -28.89
C ASN A 2 9.42 -5.39 -29.15
N THR A 3 8.41 -5.30 -28.30
CA THR A 3 7.44 -4.20 -28.33
C THR A 3 7.26 -3.67 -26.92
N THR A 4 8.18 -2.78 -26.53
CA THR A 4 7.94 -1.82 -25.44
C THR A 4 6.86 -0.84 -25.90
N SER A 5 5.63 -1.33 -26.04
CA SER A 5 4.45 -0.50 -26.27
C SER A 5 4.03 0.09 -24.93
N VAL A 6 3.84 1.40 -24.88
CA VAL A 6 3.30 2.09 -23.71
C VAL A 6 2.00 1.41 -23.28
N GLY A 7 1.89 1.05 -22.00
CA GLY A 7 0.74 0.33 -21.44
C GLY A 7 0.86 -1.20 -21.40
N SER A 8 1.95 -1.79 -21.91
CA SER A 8 2.20 -3.24 -21.83
C SER A 8 2.63 -3.67 -20.42
N PHE A 9 1.87 -4.56 -19.81
CA PHE A 9 2.20 -5.21 -18.53
C PHE A 9 3.20 -6.36 -18.68
N PHE A 10 3.52 -6.80 -19.91
CA PHE A 10 4.44 -7.92 -20.13
C PHE A 10 5.83 -7.63 -19.54
N ASP A 11 6.44 -6.50 -19.91
CA ASP A 11 7.78 -6.12 -19.44
C ASP A 11 7.76 -5.72 -17.95
N ILE A 12 6.68 -5.07 -17.51
CA ILE A 12 6.47 -4.68 -16.10
C ILE A 12 6.38 -5.92 -15.23
N CYS A 13 5.58 -6.92 -15.60
CA CYS A 13 5.41 -8.13 -14.79
C CYS A 13 6.61 -9.08 -14.86
N ARG A 14 7.41 -8.99 -15.91
CA ARG A 14 8.71 -9.67 -15.99
C ARG A 14 9.73 -9.07 -15.02
N THR A 15 9.77 -7.75 -14.91
CA THR A 15 10.75 -7.03 -14.08
C THR A 15 10.29 -6.86 -12.63
N ALA A 16 9.05 -6.42 -12.43
CA ALA A 16 8.40 -6.13 -11.16
C ALA A 16 7.30 -7.18 -10.85
N SER A 17 7.70 -8.44 -10.73
CA SER A 17 6.80 -9.59 -10.48
C SER A 17 6.06 -9.56 -9.12
N VAL A 18 6.36 -8.57 -8.28
CA VAL A 18 5.78 -8.35 -6.95
C VAL A 18 4.38 -7.70 -7.03
N LEU A 19 4.08 -7.01 -8.12
CA LEU A 19 2.80 -6.33 -8.33
C LEU A 19 1.64 -7.35 -8.36
N PRO A 20 0.56 -7.18 -7.57
CA PRO A 20 -0.56 -8.12 -7.55
C PRO A 20 -1.19 -8.28 -8.94
N VAL A 21 -1.32 -7.20 -9.70
CA VAL A 21 -1.85 -7.22 -11.08
C VAL A 21 -1.15 -8.24 -12.00
N CYS A 22 0.12 -8.58 -11.72
CA CYS A 22 0.86 -9.57 -12.48
C CYS A 22 0.38 -11.01 -12.24
N SER A 23 -0.23 -11.32 -11.09
CA SER A 23 -0.90 -12.61 -10.90
C SER A 23 -2.19 -12.74 -11.71
N ALA A 24 -2.80 -11.62 -12.12
CA ALA A 24 -3.99 -11.63 -12.98
C ALA A 24 -3.66 -11.81 -14.48
N PHE A 25 -2.46 -11.39 -14.93
CA PHE A 25 -2.08 -11.43 -16.36
C PHE A 25 -1.11 -12.55 -16.74
N VAL A 26 -0.28 -13.05 -15.83
CA VAL A 26 0.79 -13.99 -16.19
C VAL A 26 0.26 -15.42 -16.28
N LEU A 27 0.12 -15.92 -17.52
CA LEU A 27 0.13 -17.34 -17.86
C LEU A 27 1.48 -17.95 -17.43
N ARG A 28 1.50 -18.55 -16.23
CA ARG A 28 2.37 -19.59 -15.61
C ARG A 28 3.84 -19.86 -16.04
N GLY A 29 4.42 -19.30 -17.11
CA GLY A 29 5.67 -19.80 -17.70
C GLY A 29 6.95 -18.94 -17.60
N ASP A 30 6.87 -17.63 -17.33
CA ASP A 30 8.00 -16.70 -17.56
C ASP A 30 8.57 -16.05 -16.29
N LYS A 31 8.37 -16.68 -15.12
CA LYS A 31 8.98 -16.20 -13.86
C LYS A 31 10.46 -16.57 -13.84
N GLN A 32 11.34 -15.57 -13.86
CA GLN A 32 12.80 -15.77 -13.80
C GLN A 32 13.28 -16.48 -12.52
N CYS A 33 12.46 -16.51 -11.46
CA CYS A 33 12.80 -17.17 -10.20
C CYS A 33 11.59 -17.93 -9.63
N THR A 34 11.65 -19.26 -9.62
CA THR A 34 10.59 -20.11 -9.04
C THR A 34 10.94 -20.46 -7.60
N LEU A 35 10.20 -19.92 -6.64
CA LEU A 35 10.35 -20.29 -5.24
C LEU A 35 9.92 -21.75 -5.01
N GLN A 36 10.78 -22.53 -4.37
CA GLN A 36 10.42 -23.85 -3.87
C GLN A 36 9.61 -23.68 -2.59
N GLY A 37 8.29 -23.81 -2.74
CA GLY A 37 7.33 -23.76 -1.65
C GLY A 37 7.39 -24.93 -0.67
N VAL A 38 6.63 -24.80 0.41
CA VAL A 38 6.34 -25.88 1.36
C VAL A 38 4.98 -26.49 1.00
N THR A 39 4.90 -27.82 1.01
CA THR A 39 3.65 -28.56 0.81
C THR A 39 3.03 -28.90 2.16
N LEU A 40 1.84 -28.41 2.44
CA LEU A 40 1.04 -28.67 3.63
C LEU A 40 -0.16 -29.54 3.23
N GLY A 41 -0.02 -30.86 3.37
CA GLY A 41 -1.05 -31.81 2.93
C GLY A 41 -1.28 -31.73 1.42
N THR A 42 -2.44 -31.22 1.00
CA THR A 42 -2.83 -31.07 -0.42
C THR A 42 -2.52 -29.69 -1.01
N THR A 43 -2.15 -28.70 -0.19
CA THR A 43 -1.87 -27.33 -0.66
C THR A 43 -0.37 -27.04 -0.66
N LYS A 44 0.11 -26.37 -1.71
CA LYS A 44 1.49 -25.92 -1.82
C LYS A 44 1.55 -24.41 -1.68
N ILE A 45 2.28 -23.92 -0.68
CA ILE A 45 2.52 -22.49 -0.46
C ILE A 45 3.90 -22.17 -1.03
N THR A 46 3.96 -21.41 -2.12
CA THR A 46 5.26 -21.08 -2.75
C THR A 46 6.03 -19.97 -2.05
N ASP A 47 5.35 -19.06 -1.35
CA ASP A 47 5.93 -17.81 -0.84
C ASP A 47 5.79 -17.69 0.69
N VAL A 48 6.32 -18.68 1.41
CA VAL A 48 6.15 -18.80 2.87
C VAL A 48 6.67 -17.57 3.62
N VAL A 49 7.77 -16.97 3.15
CA VAL A 49 8.39 -15.79 3.78
C VAL A 49 7.48 -14.57 3.66
N ASP A 50 6.89 -14.32 2.48
CA ASP A 50 5.97 -13.19 2.27
C ASP A 50 4.70 -13.36 3.12
N VAL A 51 4.15 -14.58 3.19
CA VAL A 51 3.00 -14.89 4.05
C VAL A 51 3.31 -14.61 5.52
N GLY A 52 4.48 -15.06 6.01
CA GLY A 52 4.92 -14.77 7.38
C GLY A 52 5.07 -13.27 7.66
N MET A 53 5.64 -12.52 6.71
CA MET A 53 5.76 -11.06 6.81
C MET A 53 4.39 -10.37 6.83
N CYS A 54 3.41 -10.85 6.05
CA CYS A 54 2.05 -10.33 6.08
C CYS A 54 1.37 -10.56 7.43
N VAL A 55 1.59 -11.70 8.10
CA VAL A 55 1.05 -11.96 9.44
C VAL A 55 1.63 -10.98 10.47
N ILE A 56 2.93 -10.73 10.41
CA ILE A 56 3.59 -9.72 11.26
C ILE A 56 3.01 -8.33 10.98
N ALA A 57 2.82 -7.98 9.70
CA ALA A 57 2.22 -6.72 9.29
C ALA A 57 0.79 -6.56 9.82
N LEU A 58 -0.03 -7.61 9.80
CA LEU A 58 -1.40 -7.58 10.35
C LEU A 58 -1.39 -7.30 11.87
N ILE A 59 -0.52 -7.96 12.63
CA ILE A 59 -0.39 -7.71 14.07
C ILE A 59 0.01 -6.24 14.32
N LEU A 60 0.99 -5.74 13.57
CA LEU A 60 1.48 -4.37 13.72
C LEU A 60 0.45 -3.32 13.28
N THR A 61 -0.30 -3.55 12.20
CA THR A 61 -1.37 -2.63 11.77
C THR A 61 -2.51 -2.57 12.78
N VAL A 62 -2.86 -3.69 13.43
CA VAL A 62 -3.82 -3.71 14.54
C VAL A 62 -3.29 -2.92 15.75
N TYR A 63 -2.03 -3.12 16.13
CA TYR A 63 -1.39 -2.34 17.19
C TYR A 63 -1.38 -0.83 16.90
N ILE A 64 -1.02 -0.45 15.68
CA ILE A 64 -1.03 0.94 15.21
C ILE A 64 -2.45 1.52 15.21
N ALA A 65 -3.46 0.75 14.81
CA ALA A 65 -4.86 1.16 14.86
C ALA A 65 -5.31 1.42 16.31
N PHE A 66 -4.93 0.56 17.26
CA PHE A 66 -5.19 0.79 18.69
C PHE A 66 -4.54 2.09 19.20
N ARG A 67 -3.27 2.33 18.85
CA ARG A 67 -2.56 3.59 19.18
C ARG A 67 -3.22 4.83 18.58
N THR A 68 -3.81 4.70 17.39
CA THR A 68 -4.52 5.80 16.73
C THR A 68 -5.81 6.14 17.48
N HIS A 69 -6.56 5.13 17.93
CA HIS A 69 -7.80 5.32 18.69
C HIS A 69 -7.58 5.80 20.12
N SER A 70 -6.43 5.51 20.73
CA SER A 70 -6.11 5.98 22.08
C SER A 70 -5.82 7.49 22.17
N LYS A 71 -5.63 8.20 21.05
CA LYS A 71 -5.45 9.66 21.04
C LYS A 71 -6.80 10.38 21.18
N TYR A 72 -6.96 11.20 22.23
CA TYR A 72 -8.21 11.92 22.54
C TYR A 72 -8.49 13.09 21.57
N ALA A 73 -7.47 13.89 21.25
CA ALA A 73 -7.55 15.00 20.31
C ALA A 73 -6.34 14.95 19.36
N ALA A 74 -6.57 14.59 18.10
CA ALA A 74 -5.54 14.57 17.06
C ALA A 74 -6.19 14.90 15.72
N VAL A 75 -5.60 15.86 15.00
CA VAL A 75 -6.11 16.31 13.71
C VAL A 75 -6.10 15.14 12.72
N GLY A 76 -7.25 14.89 12.10
CA GLY A 76 -7.39 13.83 11.09
C GLY A 76 -7.40 12.40 11.66
N ARG A 77 -7.74 12.19 12.94
CA ARG A 77 -7.79 10.86 13.58
C ARG A 77 -8.69 9.87 12.83
N SER A 78 -9.87 10.30 12.42
CA SER A 78 -10.83 9.44 11.71
C SER A 78 -10.29 9.04 10.34
N GLU A 79 -9.66 9.98 9.64
CA GLU A 79 -9.05 9.81 8.33
C GLU A 79 -7.83 8.89 8.41
N MET A 80 -7.02 9.01 9.47
CA MET A 80 -5.93 8.09 9.77
C MET A 80 -6.45 6.68 10.09
N GLY A 81 -7.60 6.57 10.76
CA GLY A 81 -8.30 5.30 10.99
C GLY A 81 -8.69 4.59 9.69
N ILE A 82 -9.17 5.32 8.69
CA ILE A 82 -9.47 4.77 7.35
C ILE A 82 -8.19 4.26 6.67
N LEU A 83 -7.10 5.01 6.77
CA LEU A 83 -5.80 4.62 6.22
C LEU A 83 -5.27 3.34 6.89
N ASN A 84 -5.36 3.24 8.22
CA ASN A 84 -4.99 2.04 8.97
C ASN A 84 -5.81 0.82 8.55
N LEU A 85 -7.14 0.97 8.43
CA LEU A 85 -8.03 -0.10 7.96
C LEU A 85 -7.65 -0.54 6.54
N LEU A 86 -7.33 0.40 5.66
CA LEU A 86 -6.95 0.10 4.29
C LEU A 86 -5.64 -0.70 4.21
N PHE A 87 -4.62 -0.32 4.98
CA PHE A 87 -3.37 -1.08 5.05
C PHE A 87 -3.56 -2.47 5.69
N PHE A 88 -4.41 -2.60 6.71
CA PHE A 88 -4.80 -3.90 7.25
C PHE A 88 -5.43 -4.80 6.17
N MET A 89 -6.38 -4.27 5.39
CA MET A 89 -7.02 -4.99 4.29
C MET A 89 -6.03 -5.38 3.18
N ILE A 90 -5.09 -4.49 2.83
CA ILE A 90 -4.01 -4.77 1.86
C ILE A 90 -3.18 -5.98 2.32
N PHE A 91 -2.66 -5.97 3.55
CA PHE A 91 -1.86 -7.09 4.05
C PHE A 91 -2.67 -8.38 4.18
N ALA A 92 -3.95 -8.31 4.57
CA ALA A 92 -4.81 -9.49 4.66
C ALA A 92 -5.04 -10.13 3.29
N ILE A 93 -5.34 -9.31 2.28
CA ILE A 93 -5.58 -9.77 0.91
C ILE A 93 -4.27 -10.18 0.21
N GLN A 94 -3.13 -9.59 0.60
CA GLN A 94 -1.82 -9.96 0.07
C GLN A 94 -1.48 -11.43 0.33
N ILE A 95 -1.83 -11.95 1.51
CA ILE A 95 -1.65 -13.37 1.86
C ILE A 95 -2.22 -14.25 0.74
N VAL A 96 -3.43 -13.98 0.28
CA VAL A 96 -4.14 -14.80 -0.73
C VAL A 96 -3.70 -14.47 -2.16
N SER A 97 -3.57 -13.19 -2.51
CA SER A 97 -3.31 -12.75 -3.88
C SER A 97 -1.85 -12.94 -4.35
N VAL A 98 -0.88 -12.87 -3.44
CA VAL A 98 0.57 -12.91 -3.76
C VAL A 98 1.30 -14.09 -3.11
N GLY A 99 0.76 -14.66 -2.02
CA GLY A 99 1.37 -15.72 -1.21
C GLY A 99 1.56 -17.09 -1.86
N GLY A 100 1.26 -17.23 -3.17
CA GLY A 100 1.69 -18.40 -3.94
C GLY A 100 0.70 -19.56 -4.03
N TRP A 101 -0.59 -19.31 -3.78
CA TRP A 101 -1.66 -20.33 -3.72
C TRP A 101 -2.16 -20.84 -5.10
N MET A 102 -1.69 -20.24 -6.20
CA MET A 102 -2.20 -20.42 -7.57
C MET A 102 -1.92 -21.78 -8.24
N THR A 103 -1.35 -22.76 -7.52
CA THR A 103 -1.15 -24.13 -8.02
C THR A 103 -2.32 -25.07 -7.72
N SER A 104 -3.40 -24.56 -7.14
CA SER A 104 -4.51 -25.38 -6.68
C SER A 104 -5.52 -25.65 -7.80
N GLU A 105 -5.70 -26.92 -8.15
CA GLU A 105 -6.94 -27.41 -8.74
C GLU A 105 -7.94 -27.57 -7.58
N PRO A 106 -9.14 -26.96 -7.64
CA PRO A 106 -10.02 -26.86 -8.82
C PRO A 106 -10.25 -25.43 -9.36
N GLU A 107 -10.92 -25.34 -10.52
CA GLU A 107 -11.26 -24.11 -11.27
C GLU A 107 -11.88 -22.98 -10.43
N LEU A 108 -12.76 -23.31 -9.47
CA LEU A 108 -13.36 -22.34 -8.55
C LEU A 108 -12.30 -21.54 -7.75
N LEU A 109 -11.22 -22.22 -7.33
CA LEU A 109 -10.16 -21.61 -6.53
C LEU A 109 -9.27 -20.70 -7.40
N ARG A 110 -9.13 -21.01 -8.70
CA ARG A 110 -8.44 -20.15 -9.66
C ARG A 110 -9.17 -18.81 -9.83
N ASP A 111 -10.49 -18.85 -9.99
CA ASP A 111 -11.29 -17.63 -10.17
C ASP A 111 -11.28 -16.77 -8.90
N LEU A 112 -11.40 -17.39 -7.72
CA LEU A 112 -11.25 -16.69 -6.44
C LEU A 112 -9.90 -15.97 -6.34
N LEU A 113 -8.79 -16.65 -6.68
CA LEU A 113 -7.45 -16.06 -6.63
C LEU A 113 -7.28 -14.92 -7.64
N LEU A 114 -7.87 -15.04 -8.84
CA LEU A 114 -7.89 -13.98 -9.85
C LEU A 114 -8.63 -12.73 -9.33
N TRP A 115 -9.86 -12.90 -8.84
CA TRP A 115 -10.65 -11.80 -8.28
C TRP A 115 -9.99 -11.17 -7.06
N THR A 116 -9.33 -11.98 -6.23
CA THR A 116 -8.57 -11.48 -5.06
C THR A 116 -7.36 -10.64 -5.50
N SER A 117 -6.67 -11.02 -6.58
CA SER A 117 -5.58 -10.23 -7.16
C SER A 117 -6.05 -8.88 -7.74
N ILE A 118 -7.19 -8.89 -8.44
CA ILE A 118 -7.82 -7.66 -8.96
C ILE A 118 -8.21 -6.75 -7.79
N GLY A 119 -8.87 -7.31 -6.77
CA GLY A 119 -9.23 -6.58 -5.55
C GLY A 119 -8.02 -6.00 -4.82
N HIS A 120 -6.94 -6.77 -4.70
CA HIS A 120 -5.69 -6.28 -4.11
C HIS A 120 -5.13 -5.08 -4.89
N THR A 121 -5.09 -5.19 -6.20
CA THR A 121 -4.64 -4.11 -7.09
C THR A 121 -5.48 -2.84 -6.90
N ALA A 122 -6.81 -2.99 -6.78
CA ALA A 122 -7.71 -1.88 -6.50
C ALA A 122 -7.46 -1.24 -5.13
N LEU A 123 -7.17 -2.03 -4.10
CA LEU A 123 -6.84 -1.52 -2.77
C LEU A 123 -5.54 -0.71 -2.76
N ILE A 124 -4.51 -1.15 -3.47
CA ILE A 124 -3.25 -0.40 -3.60
C ILE A 124 -3.48 0.95 -4.29
N ALA A 125 -4.24 0.95 -5.40
CA ALA A 125 -4.58 2.18 -6.10
C ALA A 125 -5.41 3.13 -5.22
N THR A 126 -6.36 2.59 -4.46
CA THR A 126 -7.15 3.34 -3.48
C THR A 126 -6.25 3.92 -2.39
N ALA A 127 -5.25 3.17 -1.92
CA ALA A 127 -4.31 3.64 -0.90
C ALA A 127 -3.49 4.84 -1.36
N GLY A 128 -3.08 4.89 -2.63
CA GLY A 128 -2.45 6.08 -3.21
C GLY A 128 -3.32 7.34 -3.02
N TRP A 129 -4.61 7.25 -3.33
CA TRP A 129 -5.55 8.35 -3.15
C TRP A 129 -5.78 8.72 -1.68
N VAL A 130 -6.00 7.73 -0.82
CA VAL A 130 -6.25 7.94 0.61
C VAL A 130 -5.04 8.59 1.29
N VAL A 131 -3.81 8.17 0.95
CA VAL A 131 -2.57 8.81 1.45
C VAL A 131 -2.52 10.28 1.07
N LEU A 132 -2.79 10.62 -0.19
CA LEU A 132 -2.78 12.01 -0.65
C LEU A 132 -3.82 12.86 0.09
N LEU A 133 -5.07 12.37 0.19
CA LEU A 133 -6.14 13.09 0.87
C LEU A 133 -5.87 13.24 2.36
N ASN A 134 -5.33 12.21 3.02
CA ASN A 134 -4.91 12.30 4.41
C ASN A 134 -3.87 13.41 4.61
N GLY A 135 -2.95 13.60 3.67
CA GLY A 135 -2.00 14.71 3.71
C GLY A 135 -2.61 16.10 3.56
N ILE A 136 -3.74 16.21 2.85
CA ILE A 136 -4.46 17.48 2.68
C ILE A 136 -5.24 17.83 3.95
N VAL A 137 -5.75 16.85 4.69
CA VAL A 137 -6.50 17.05 5.94
C VAL A 137 -5.68 17.82 6.97
N GLY A 138 -4.35 17.63 7.00
CA GLY A 138 -3.46 18.37 7.90
C GLY A 138 -3.42 19.89 7.68
N PHE A 139 -3.85 20.40 6.51
CA PHE A 139 -3.98 21.84 6.26
C PHE A 139 -5.30 22.44 6.76
N GLN A 140 -6.22 21.61 7.25
CA GLN A 140 -7.52 22.02 7.79
C GLN A 140 -8.39 22.83 6.81
N PHE A 141 -8.17 22.72 5.49
CA PHE A 141 -9.04 23.33 4.48
C PHE A 141 -10.49 22.82 4.54
N VAL A 142 -10.65 21.58 5.00
CA VAL A 142 -11.93 20.96 5.32
C VAL A 142 -11.86 20.55 6.80
N PRO A 143 -12.90 20.80 7.61
CA PRO A 143 -12.91 20.36 9.01
C PRO A 143 -12.67 18.85 9.08
N ASP A 144 -11.68 18.44 9.87
CA ASP A 144 -11.34 17.04 10.11
C ASP A 144 -12.46 16.33 10.86
N GLY A 145 -12.68 15.05 10.55
CA GLY A 145 -13.82 14.30 11.06
C GLY A 145 -15.19 14.73 10.52
N SER A 146 -15.26 15.77 9.67
CA SER A 146 -16.51 16.12 9.00
C SER A 146 -16.96 15.01 8.05
N PRO A 147 -18.28 14.81 7.86
CA PRO A 147 -18.78 13.84 6.89
C PRO A 147 -18.23 14.08 5.49
N LYS A 148 -17.91 15.33 5.12
CA LYS A 148 -17.31 15.68 3.83
C LYS A 148 -15.88 15.17 3.71
N SER A 149 -15.07 15.30 4.76
CA SER A 149 -13.69 14.78 4.81
C SER A 149 -13.67 13.24 4.78
N VAL A 150 -14.50 12.60 5.61
CA VAL A 150 -14.62 11.14 5.65
C VAL A 150 -15.13 10.59 4.31
N TYR A 151 -16.12 11.24 3.70
CA TYR A 151 -16.70 10.81 2.42
C TYR A 151 -15.76 10.99 1.24
N SER A 152 -14.97 12.08 1.20
CA SER A 152 -13.98 12.29 0.14
C SER A 152 -12.93 11.19 0.12
N ILE A 153 -12.54 10.69 1.30
CA ILE A 153 -11.59 9.59 1.46
C ILE A 153 -12.23 8.22 1.22
N ALA A 154 -13.44 7.98 1.72
CA ALA A 154 -14.05 6.64 1.73
C ALA A 154 -14.83 6.27 0.45
N PHE A 155 -15.53 7.22 -0.19
CA PHE A 155 -16.56 6.88 -1.18
C PHE A 155 -16.25 7.35 -2.61
N ARG A 156 -15.54 8.47 -2.78
CA ARG A 156 -15.31 9.08 -4.12
C ARG A 156 -14.22 8.39 -4.94
N HIS A 157 -13.25 7.75 -4.30
CA HIS A 157 -12.09 7.12 -4.95
C HIS A 157 -11.99 5.61 -4.72
N GLY A 158 -13.06 5.00 -4.20
CA GLY A 158 -13.13 3.57 -3.95
C GLY A 158 -13.21 2.70 -5.23
N PRO A 159 -13.43 1.38 -5.10
CA PRO A 159 -13.29 0.38 -6.16
C PRO A 159 -14.26 0.50 -7.35
N TRP A 160 -15.14 1.49 -7.37
CA TRP A 160 -16.26 1.59 -8.32
C TRP A 160 -15.83 1.94 -9.75
N HIS A 161 -14.62 2.44 -9.96
CA HIS A 161 -14.05 2.66 -11.31
C HIS A 161 -13.40 1.41 -11.92
N PHE A 162 -13.30 0.30 -11.19
CA PHE A 162 -12.69 -0.95 -11.69
C PHE A 162 -13.67 -1.85 -12.46
N GLY A 163 -14.95 -1.46 -12.59
CA GLY A 163 -15.99 -2.24 -13.30
C GLY A 163 -15.73 -2.47 -14.80
N HIS A 164 -14.71 -1.82 -15.38
CA HIS A 164 -14.28 -2.04 -16.77
C HIS A 164 -13.02 -2.91 -16.89
N PHE A 165 -12.51 -3.47 -15.79
CA PHE A 165 -11.40 -4.41 -15.84
C PHE A 165 -11.90 -5.77 -16.33
N VAL A 166 -11.63 -6.07 -17.60
CA VAL A 166 -11.86 -7.41 -18.16
C VAL A 166 -10.51 -8.14 -18.17
N PRO A 167 -10.30 -9.16 -17.30
CA PRO A 167 -9.13 -10.01 -17.40
C PRO A 167 -9.14 -10.71 -18.76
N GLY A 168 -8.04 -10.60 -19.52
CA GLY A 168 -7.94 -11.15 -20.87
C GLY A 168 -6.52 -11.12 -21.42
N PRO A 169 -6.26 -11.74 -22.59
CA PRO A 169 -4.92 -11.86 -23.18
C PRO A 169 -4.36 -10.52 -23.67
N ALA A 170 -5.14 -9.44 -23.65
CA ALA A 170 -4.65 -8.11 -23.94
C ALA A 170 -3.82 -7.60 -22.75
N LEU A 171 -2.51 -7.89 -22.77
CA LEU A 171 -1.54 -7.41 -21.78
C LEU A 171 -1.29 -5.89 -21.86
N ALA A 172 -2.03 -5.13 -22.66
CA ALA A 172 -1.82 -3.71 -22.88
C ALA A 172 -3.04 -2.89 -22.50
N SER A 173 -2.94 -2.09 -21.43
CA SER A 173 -3.96 -1.12 -21.02
C SER A 173 -3.32 0.10 -20.38
N VAL A 174 -3.25 1.19 -21.15
CA VAL A 174 -2.72 2.47 -20.68
C VAL A 174 -3.54 3.03 -19.49
N PRO A 175 -4.89 3.03 -19.51
CA PRO A 175 -5.66 3.54 -18.37
C PRO A 175 -5.40 2.78 -17.07
N LEU A 176 -5.27 1.45 -17.16
CA LEU A 176 -4.97 0.60 -16.02
C LEU A 176 -3.56 0.86 -15.48
N MET A 177 -2.56 0.98 -16.36
CA MET A 177 -1.19 1.33 -15.99
C MET A 177 -1.15 2.67 -15.26
N VAL A 178 -1.87 3.67 -15.77
CA VAL A 178 -1.96 4.99 -15.13
C VAL A 178 -2.62 4.88 -13.75
N LEU A 179 -3.71 4.13 -13.63
CA LEU A 179 -4.44 3.98 -12.37
C LEU A 179 -3.65 3.23 -11.28
N VAL A 180 -2.92 2.19 -11.66
CA VAL A 180 -2.27 1.28 -10.71
C VAL A 180 -0.82 1.68 -10.40
N LEU A 181 -0.13 2.35 -11.33
CA LEU A 181 1.28 2.71 -11.15
C LEU A 181 1.47 4.23 -11.08
N VAL A 182 1.01 4.98 -12.07
CA VAL A 182 1.33 6.41 -12.20
C VAL A 182 0.62 7.23 -11.13
N ILE A 183 -0.68 7.03 -10.94
CA ILE A 183 -1.48 7.78 -9.97
C ILE A 183 -0.96 7.58 -8.54
N PRO A 184 -0.73 6.34 -8.05
CA PRO A 184 -0.15 6.13 -6.71
C PRO A 184 1.24 6.75 -6.55
N ALA A 185 2.08 6.69 -7.59
CA ALA A 185 3.41 7.31 -7.55
C ALA A 185 3.32 8.83 -7.45
N VAL A 186 2.48 9.47 -8.28
CA VAL A 186 2.25 10.93 -8.22
C VAL A 186 1.65 11.33 -6.87
N ALA A 187 0.68 10.56 -6.36
CA ALA A 187 0.06 10.79 -5.06
C ALA A 187 1.09 10.74 -3.91
N ALA A 188 2.02 9.77 -3.93
CA ALA A 188 3.09 9.67 -2.94
C ALA A 188 4.06 10.88 -2.98
N VAL A 189 4.41 11.35 -4.19
CA VAL A 189 5.24 12.56 -4.36
C VAL A 189 4.51 13.79 -3.85
N LEU A 190 3.26 14.00 -4.26
CA LEU A 190 2.46 15.14 -3.82
C LEU A 190 2.24 15.12 -2.30
N TYR A 191 1.91 13.97 -1.72
CA TYR A 191 1.83 13.79 -0.27
C TYR A 191 3.14 14.20 0.40
N THR A 192 4.29 13.82 -0.15
CA THR A 192 5.61 14.20 0.37
C THR A 192 5.84 15.70 0.35
N VAL A 193 5.55 16.37 -0.76
CA VAL A 193 5.71 17.82 -0.87
C VAL A 193 4.77 18.52 0.12
N LEU A 194 3.50 18.12 0.15
CA LEU A 194 2.50 18.69 1.06
C LEU A 194 2.90 18.57 2.52
N GLN A 195 3.39 17.40 2.96
CA GLN A 195 3.82 17.21 4.34
C GLN A 195 5.05 18.05 4.71
N VAL A 196 6.03 18.20 3.81
CA VAL A 196 7.16 19.10 4.05
C VAL A 196 6.70 20.55 4.16
N VAL A 197 5.81 21.00 3.27
CA VAL A 197 5.23 22.35 3.33
C VAL A 197 4.47 22.57 4.63
N LEU A 198 3.67 21.60 5.07
CA LEU A 198 2.93 21.69 6.33
C LEU A 198 3.88 21.91 7.51
N VAL A 199 4.94 21.11 7.65
CA VAL A 199 5.88 21.24 8.77
C VAL A 199 6.65 22.56 8.71
N VAL A 200 7.08 23.00 7.53
CA VAL A 200 7.88 24.23 7.40
C VAL A 200 7.04 25.50 7.59
N THR A 201 5.75 25.47 7.24
CA THR A 201 4.89 26.66 7.30
C THR A 201 4.04 26.75 8.57
N GLN A 202 3.58 25.62 9.11
CA GLN A 202 2.61 25.59 10.21
C GLN A 202 3.22 25.20 11.56
N LEU A 203 4.30 24.40 11.60
CA LEU A 203 4.89 23.92 12.86
C LEU A 203 6.14 24.72 13.25
N SER A 204 6.26 25.01 14.54
CA SER A 204 7.47 25.56 15.16
C SER A 204 8.57 24.51 15.32
N ALA A 205 8.19 23.27 15.66
CA ALA A 205 9.10 22.15 15.86
C ALA A 205 9.42 21.42 14.55
N ARG A 206 10.71 21.21 14.27
CA ARG A 206 11.19 20.53 13.05
C ARG A 206 11.57 19.07 13.23
N ARG A 207 11.37 18.49 14.43
CA ARG A 207 11.60 17.06 14.69
C ARG A 207 10.91 16.13 13.67
N PRO A 208 9.66 16.40 13.23
CA PRO A 208 8.96 15.56 12.25
C PRO A 208 9.64 15.46 10.87
N LEU A 209 10.51 16.43 10.52
CA LEU A 209 11.26 16.36 9.25
C LEU A 209 12.19 15.15 9.19
N SER A 210 12.76 14.73 10.32
CA SER A 210 13.67 13.58 10.36
C SER A 210 12.92 12.26 10.04
N THR A 211 11.75 12.07 10.65
CA THR A 211 10.85 10.94 10.35
C THR A 211 10.36 10.99 8.91
N ARG A 212 10.09 12.18 8.36
CA ARG A 212 9.74 12.35 6.95
C ARG A 212 10.85 11.91 6.01
N VAL A 213 12.11 12.25 6.31
CA VAL A 213 13.26 11.81 5.52
C VAL A 213 13.36 10.29 5.53
N LEU A 214 13.23 9.64 6.69
CA LEU A 214 13.25 8.19 6.79
C LEU A 214 12.13 7.52 6.00
N LEU A 215 10.92 8.10 6.01
CA LEU A 215 9.79 7.62 5.22
C LEU A 215 10.10 7.65 3.71
N VAL A 216 10.62 8.77 3.20
CA VAL A 216 10.99 8.89 1.78
C VAL A 216 12.06 7.86 1.42
N HIS A 217 13.07 7.67 2.27
CA HIS A 217 14.09 6.65 2.06
C HIS A 217 13.51 5.23 2.02
N ALA A 218 12.58 4.89 2.92
CA ALA A 218 11.91 3.59 2.92
C ALA A 218 11.12 3.36 1.61
N PHE A 219 10.42 4.38 1.11
CA PHE A 219 9.68 4.31 -0.15
C PHE A 219 10.60 4.19 -1.38
N LEU A 220 11.72 4.92 -1.39
CA LEU A 220 12.72 4.81 -2.45
C LEU A 220 13.39 3.42 -2.45
N CYS A 221 13.70 2.88 -1.27
CA CYS A 221 14.19 1.50 -1.14
C CYS A 221 13.16 0.49 -1.65
N GLN A 222 11.89 0.65 -1.29
CA GLN A 222 10.82 -0.22 -1.78
C GLN A 222 10.75 -0.19 -3.32
N THR A 223 10.60 0.99 -3.91
CA THR A 223 10.47 1.16 -5.37
C THR A 223 11.71 0.68 -6.11
N TRP A 224 12.90 0.90 -5.55
CA TRP A 224 14.13 0.38 -6.12
C TRP A 224 14.16 -1.15 -6.07
N LEU A 225 13.82 -1.77 -4.93
CA LEU A 225 13.75 -3.24 -4.81
C LEU A 225 12.72 -3.86 -5.77
N MET A 226 11.60 -3.16 -6.04
CA MET A 226 10.61 -3.59 -7.01
C MET A 226 11.14 -3.60 -8.46
N LEU A 227 12.09 -2.72 -8.80
CA LEU A 227 12.60 -2.53 -10.18
C LEU A 227 13.96 -3.18 -10.43
N ALA A 228 14.81 -3.28 -9.39
CA ALA A 228 16.21 -3.67 -9.49
C ALA A 228 16.46 -5.17 -9.38
N MET A 229 15.69 -5.82 -8.53
CA MET A 229 16.13 -7.05 -7.90
C MET A 229 15.27 -8.20 -8.40
N SER A 230 15.86 -9.03 -9.24
CA SER A 230 15.36 -10.37 -9.60
C SER A 230 15.45 -11.37 -8.44
N LEU A 231 15.50 -10.89 -7.19
CA LEU A 231 15.62 -11.74 -6.01
C LEU A 231 14.35 -12.57 -5.87
N CYS A 232 14.51 -13.90 -5.75
CA CYS A 232 13.41 -14.82 -5.51
C CYS A 232 12.50 -14.39 -4.33
N ASN A 233 13.07 -13.77 -3.29
CA ASN A 233 12.35 -13.28 -2.11
C ASN A 233 11.92 -11.80 -2.19
N GLY A 234 11.95 -11.18 -3.38
CA GLY A 234 11.68 -9.74 -3.56
C GLY A 234 10.31 -9.29 -3.02
N LYS A 235 9.32 -10.18 -2.99
CA LYS A 235 7.99 -9.90 -2.42
C LYS A 235 8.01 -9.67 -0.92
N ALA A 236 8.69 -10.54 -0.16
CA ALA A 236 8.81 -10.39 1.28
C ALA A 236 9.53 -9.08 1.68
N PHE A 237 10.56 -8.70 0.91
CA PHE A 237 11.22 -7.40 1.09
C PHE A 237 10.27 -6.24 0.77
N ASN A 238 9.52 -6.31 -0.33
CA ASN A 238 8.52 -5.29 -0.63
C ASN A 238 7.49 -5.15 0.50
N THR A 239 7.00 -6.26 1.06
CA THR A 239 6.09 -6.27 2.21
C THR A 239 6.72 -5.62 3.44
N LEU A 240 7.98 -5.96 3.74
CA LEU A 240 8.75 -5.35 4.82
C LEU A 240 8.85 -3.83 4.66
N PHE A 241 9.30 -3.34 3.50
CA PHE A 241 9.45 -1.91 3.28
C PHE A 241 8.12 -1.17 3.21
N THR A 242 7.06 -1.81 2.71
CA THR A 242 5.69 -1.27 2.77
C THR A 242 5.23 -1.10 4.21
N LEU A 243 5.47 -2.11 5.06
CA LEU A 243 5.14 -2.05 6.49
C LEU A 243 5.96 -0.97 7.22
N VAL A 244 7.26 -0.87 6.93
CA VAL A 244 8.12 0.18 7.49
C VAL A 244 7.66 1.57 7.05
N ALA A 245 7.33 1.75 5.77
CA ALA A 245 6.79 3.01 5.26
C ALA A 245 5.46 3.38 5.93
N PHE A 246 4.56 2.41 6.10
CA PHE A 246 3.30 2.61 6.83
C PHE A 246 3.53 3.00 8.29
N ALA A 247 4.43 2.29 9.00
CA ALA A 247 4.74 2.59 10.40
C ALA A 247 5.40 3.98 10.56
N LEU A 248 6.31 4.37 9.66
CA LEU A 248 6.93 5.70 9.66
C LEU A 248 5.91 6.80 9.31
N MET A 249 4.94 6.50 8.45
CA MET A 249 3.84 7.43 8.14
C MET A 249 2.96 7.67 9.37
N HIS A 250 2.61 6.60 10.09
CA HIS A 250 1.86 6.72 11.35
C HIS A 250 2.66 7.45 12.42
N LYS A 251 3.95 7.12 12.58
CA LYS A 251 4.84 7.82 13.50
C LYS A 251 4.91 9.32 13.18
N TYR A 252 5.10 9.66 11.90
CA TYR A 252 5.09 11.06 11.46
C TYR A 252 3.77 11.75 11.77
N TRP A 253 2.62 11.12 11.49
CA TRP A 253 1.31 11.64 11.87
C TRP A 253 1.19 11.83 13.39
N SER A 254 1.72 10.90 14.18
CA SER A 254 1.76 11.00 15.64
C SER A 254 2.55 12.22 16.10
N GLU A 255 3.73 12.44 15.51
CA GLU A 255 4.63 13.55 15.87
C GLU A 255 4.09 14.93 15.49
N ILE A 256 3.31 15.05 14.41
CA ILE A 256 2.66 16.34 14.05
C ILE A 256 1.34 16.59 14.81
N THR A 257 0.83 15.60 15.53
CA THR A 257 -0.41 15.68 16.32
C THR A 257 -0.18 15.58 17.83
N GLU A 258 1.06 15.32 18.24
CA GLU A 258 1.51 15.46 19.62
C GLU A 258 1.77 16.95 19.86
N ASP A 259 0.70 17.66 20.25
CA ASP A 259 0.86 18.94 20.94
C ASP A 259 1.45 18.67 22.33
N GLU A 260 2.24 19.61 22.84
CA GLU A 260 2.97 19.61 24.11
C GLU A 260 2.05 19.55 25.36
N TRP A 261 1.10 18.62 25.43
CA TRP A 261 0.25 18.40 26.61
C TRP A 261 1.07 17.90 27.81
N GLU A 262 2.19 17.22 27.56
CA GLU A 262 3.12 16.76 28.61
C GLU A 262 3.82 17.94 29.30
N ASP A 263 4.06 19.07 28.59
CA ASP A 263 4.67 20.26 29.20
C ASP A 263 3.72 21.00 30.17
N PHE A 264 2.40 20.70 30.11
CA PHE A 264 1.42 21.26 31.05
C PHE A 264 1.16 20.37 32.27
N GLU A 265 1.45 19.07 32.21
CA GLU A 265 1.37 18.19 33.39
C GLU A 265 2.50 18.46 34.39
N ASP A 266 3.65 18.95 33.91
CA ASP A 266 4.77 19.37 34.77
C ASP A 266 4.58 20.77 35.40
N GLN A 267 3.44 21.45 35.16
CA GLN A 267 3.15 22.80 35.66
C GLN A 267 2.10 22.86 36.79
N PHE A 268 1.62 21.71 37.30
CA PHE A 268 0.67 21.65 38.43
C PHE A 268 1.11 20.71 39.55
#